data_AF-A0A1I7TJ31-F1
#
_entry.id   AF-A0A1I7TJ31-F1
#
_cell.length_a   1.000
_cell.length_b   1.000
_cell.length_c   1.000
_cell.angle_alpha   90.00
_cell.angle_beta   90.00
_cell.angle_gamma   90.00
#
_symmetry.space_group_name_H-M   'P 1'
#
loop_
_entity.id
_entity.type
_entity.pdbx_description
1 polymer ?
#
loop_
_entity_poly.entity_id
_entity_poly.type
_entity_poly.pdbx_seq_one_letter_code
_entity_poly.pdbx_strand_id
1 'polypeptide(L)'
;MRGQTLKMVVPAIEPPYVNYVNFTDAAVAEKGYGPGVVIEILKEIGKRLNLTYKIIPASGSTWGEYLNGSWTGAFGQLVRGEVDLLAGGAIMEYDRSVISDLTYPFQFEPTGIMIRIREMVERGFTQKWIADYRSYVAMQKINECNSTTSGPKSYLDLKRAQGAFWVFLGGVGLGLMLFIGEFIFKCFRKRMVKHEEVAKPFEEVTTISPYSIQNVANLEVPDAIQPSENATDLVENWSLRRRNVMNLSLDLSRITNNMNF
;
A
#
# COMPACT_ATOMS: atom_id res chain seq x y z
N MET A 1 3.08 34.07 8.01
CA MET A 1 4.12 33.56 7.10
C MET A 1 4.57 34.53 6.02
N ARG A 2 3.83 35.61 5.69
CA ARG A 2 4.21 36.50 4.58
C ARG A 2 5.59 37.14 4.81
N GLY A 3 6.47 37.11 3.80
CA GLY A 3 7.80 37.74 3.88
C GLY A 3 8.90 36.92 4.58
N GLN A 4 8.66 35.63 4.87
CA GLN A 4 9.64 34.77 5.54
C GLN A 4 10.53 34.00 4.55
N THR A 5 11.73 33.65 5.02
CA THR A 5 12.65 32.74 4.33
C THR A 5 12.56 31.35 4.94
N LEU A 6 12.17 30.36 4.14
CA LEU A 6 12.04 28.96 4.55
C LEU A 6 13.23 28.13 4.08
N LYS A 7 13.79 27.30 4.96
CA LYS A 7 14.79 26.29 4.60
C LYS A 7 14.08 25.10 3.98
N MET A 8 14.50 24.71 2.79
CA MET A 8 13.86 23.67 2.01
C MET A 8 14.86 22.58 1.65
N VAL A 9 14.48 21.32 1.79
CA VAL A 9 15.24 20.18 1.23
C VAL A 9 14.52 19.61 0.02
N VAL A 10 15.30 19.24 -1.00
CA VAL A 10 14.85 18.47 -2.14
C VAL A 10 15.49 17.08 -2.03
N PRO A 11 14.72 16.03 -1.67
CA PRO A 11 15.27 14.69 -1.40
C PRO A 11 15.89 14.03 -2.63
N ALA A 12 15.28 14.23 -3.81
CA ALA A 12 15.68 13.59 -5.06
C ALA A 12 15.24 14.43 -6.27
N ILE A 13 15.97 14.27 -7.38
CA ILE A 13 15.55 14.75 -8.70
C ILE A 13 14.73 13.62 -9.34
N GLU A 14 13.41 13.78 -9.34
CA GLU A 14 12.45 12.78 -9.77
C GLU A 14 11.44 13.39 -10.77
N PRO A 15 11.71 13.33 -12.08
CA PRO A 15 10.76 13.76 -13.10
C PRO A 15 9.45 12.95 -13.05
N PRO A 16 8.28 13.57 -13.23
CA PRO A 16 8.04 14.98 -13.59
C PRO A 16 7.88 15.92 -12.38
N TYR A 17 8.06 15.44 -11.14
CA TYR A 17 7.83 16.21 -9.92
C TYR A 17 8.92 17.25 -9.69
N VAL A 18 10.18 16.84 -9.78
CA VAL A 18 11.35 17.72 -9.72
C VAL A 18 12.34 17.32 -10.81
N ASN A 19 12.46 18.16 -11.83
CA ASN A 19 13.41 17.98 -12.93
C ASN A 19 14.77 18.63 -12.60
N TYR A 20 14.74 19.79 -11.95
CA TYR A 20 15.93 20.50 -11.49
C TYR A 20 15.54 21.54 -10.43
N VAL A 21 16.50 21.90 -9.56
CA VAL A 21 16.27 22.86 -8.48
C VAL A 21 16.79 24.23 -8.90
N ASN A 22 15.97 24.96 -9.66
CA ASN A 22 16.22 26.36 -10.00
C ASN A 22 14.87 27.07 -10.21
N PHE A 23 14.63 28.16 -9.47
CA PHE A 23 13.36 28.89 -9.47
C PHE A 23 13.32 30.01 -10.53
N THR A 24 14.43 30.25 -11.25
CA THR A 24 14.54 31.34 -12.23
C THR A 24 13.94 30.97 -13.58
N ASP A 25 13.27 31.92 -14.24
CA ASP A 25 12.69 31.69 -15.57
C ASP A 25 13.75 31.58 -16.67
N ALA A 26 14.97 32.08 -16.42
CA ALA A 26 16.11 31.89 -17.32
C ALA A 26 16.49 30.41 -17.48
N ALA A 27 16.43 29.62 -16.40
CA ALA A 27 16.72 28.19 -16.45
C ALA A 27 15.71 27.41 -17.30
N VAL A 28 14.45 27.87 -17.33
CA VAL A 28 13.39 27.30 -18.17
C VAL A 28 13.68 27.55 -19.64
N ALA A 29 14.10 28.77 -19.99
CA ALA A 29 14.45 29.15 -21.36
C ALA A 29 15.70 28.37 -21.86
N GLU A 30 16.69 28.17 -21.00
CA GLU A 30 17.91 27.42 -21.32
C GLU A 30 17.63 25.92 -21.57
N LYS A 31 16.82 25.29 -20.68
CA LYS A 31 16.58 23.84 -20.74
C LYS A 31 15.46 23.45 -21.69
N GLY A 32 14.56 24.36 -22.04
CA GLY A 32 13.40 24.11 -22.90
C GLY A 32 12.24 23.37 -22.19
N TYR A 33 12.36 23.09 -20.90
CA TYR A 33 11.31 22.49 -20.07
C TYR A 33 11.36 23.01 -18.63
N GLY A 34 10.21 22.97 -17.94
CA GLY A 34 10.06 23.49 -16.58
C GLY A 34 10.80 22.67 -15.51
N PRO A 35 10.99 23.24 -14.31
CA PRO A 35 11.71 22.63 -13.18
C PRO A 35 10.99 21.44 -12.55
N GLY A 36 9.75 21.15 -12.96
CA GLY A 36 8.89 20.09 -12.42
C GLY A 36 7.69 20.66 -11.67
N VAL A 37 6.66 19.84 -11.51
CA VAL A 37 5.36 20.26 -10.96
C VAL A 37 5.51 20.84 -9.54
N VAL A 38 6.34 20.22 -8.70
CA VAL A 38 6.54 20.66 -7.31
C VAL A 38 7.20 22.04 -7.25
N ILE A 39 8.24 22.25 -8.07
CA ILE A 39 8.97 23.53 -8.08
C ILE A 39 8.09 24.65 -8.65
N GLU A 40 7.28 24.38 -9.67
CA GLU A 40 6.32 25.36 -10.20
C GLU A 40 5.24 25.74 -9.18
N ILE A 41 4.71 24.78 -8.43
CA ILE A 41 3.79 25.06 -7.31
C ILE A 41 4.47 25.98 -6.28
N LEU A 42 5.71 25.68 -5.91
CA LEU A 42 6.47 26.49 -4.94
C LEU A 42 6.82 27.88 -5.48
N LYS A 43 7.11 28.03 -6.78
CA LYS A 43 7.28 29.34 -7.43
C LYS A 43 6.01 30.18 -7.27
N GLU A 44 4.84 29.60 -7.49
CA GLU A 44 3.56 30.31 -7.37
C GLU A 44 3.20 30.65 -5.92
N ILE A 45 3.43 29.72 -4.98
CA ILE A 45 3.26 29.98 -3.54
C ILE A 45 4.22 31.09 -3.08
N GLY A 46 5.47 31.04 -3.50
CA GLY A 46 6.48 32.06 -3.23
C GLY A 46 6.06 33.44 -3.68
N LYS A 47 5.51 33.56 -4.90
CA LYS A 47 4.99 34.82 -5.44
C LYS A 47 3.79 35.36 -4.64
N ARG A 48 2.81 34.50 -4.32
CA ARG A 48 1.58 34.92 -3.61
C ARG A 48 1.83 35.33 -2.17
N LEU A 49 2.69 34.59 -1.48
CA LEU A 49 2.98 34.77 -0.05
C LEU A 49 4.27 35.58 0.21
N ASN A 50 4.96 36.04 -0.84
CA ASN A 50 6.25 36.70 -0.74
C ASN A 50 7.25 35.87 0.11
N LEU A 51 7.35 34.56 -0.17
CA LEU A 51 8.27 33.65 0.51
C LEU A 51 9.56 33.50 -0.27
N THR A 52 10.67 33.39 0.46
CA THR A 52 11.98 33.05 -0.11
C THR A 52 12.38 31.65 0.32
N TYR A 53 12.91 30.84 -0.58
CA TYR A 53 13.34 29.47 -0.26
C TYR A 53 14.86 29.37 -0.26
N LYS A 54 15.43 28.88 0.84
CA LYS A 54 16.85 28.52 0.94
C LYS A 54 16.99 27.01 0.83
N ILE A 55 17.58 26.54 -0.25
CA ILE A 55 17.77 25.10 -0.48
C ILE A 55 18.92 24.60 0.39
N ILE A 56 18.64 23.57 1.19
CA ILE A 56 19.60 22.81 2.00
C ILE A 56 19.76 21.45 1.33
N PRO A 57 21.00 20.98 1.07
CA PRO A 57 21.22 19.67 0.50
C PRO A 57 20.70 18.56 1.43
N ALA A 58 20.15 17.50 0.83
CA ALA A 58 19.74 16.33 1.58
C ALA A 58 20.95 15.65 2.22
N SER A 59 20.84 15.25 3.49
CA SER A 59 21.88 14.50 4.20
C SER A 59 21.48 13.03 4.41
N GLY A 60 22.37 12.10 4.05
CA GLY A 60 22.13 10.66 4.18
C GLY A 60 21.34 10.05 3.02
N SER A 61 20.31 9.26 3.33
CA SER A 61 19.37 8.68 2.35
C SER A 61 18.47 9.76 1.75
N THR A 62 17.89 9.52 0.56
CA THR A 62 17.06 10.51 -0.15
C THR A 62 15.88 10.97 0.72
N TRP A 63 14.87 10.11 0.85
CA TRP A 63 13.66 10.42 1.60
C TRP A 63 13.84 10.24 3.10
N GLY A 64 14.47 9.13 3.50
CA GLY A 64 14.60 8.76 4.90
C GLY A 64 13.81 7.50 5.24
N GLU A 65 14.41 6.70 6.11
CA GLU A 65 13.80 5.53 6.74
C GLU A 65 13.90 5.67 8.25
N TYR A 66 12.95 5.05 8.95
CA TYR A 66 12.99 4.94 10.40
C TYR A 66 13.95 3.81 10.81
N LEU A 67 15.11 4.19 11.34
CA LEU A 67 16.17 3.26 11.73
C LEU A 67 16.61 3.56 13.16
N ASN A 68 16.68 2.52 14.00
CA ASN A 68 17.20 2.60 15.36
C ASN A 68 16.58 3.72 16.22
N GLY A 69 15.27 3.95 16.07
CA GLY A 69 14.54 4.97 16.84
C GLY A 69 14.58 6.39 16.24
N SER A 70 15.27 6.61 15.12
CA SER A 70 15.44 7.92 14.50
C SER A 70 15.15 7.90 12.99
N TRP A 71 14.62 8.99 12.48
CA TRP A 71 14.44 9.19 11.04
C TRP A 71 15.75 9.64 10.38
N THR A 72 16.08 8.97 9.28
CA THR A 72 17.21 9.34 8.41
C THR A 72 16.73 10.20 7.23
N GLY A 73 17.64 10.66 6.36
CA GLY A 73 17.32 11.36 5.13
C GLY A 73 16.56 12.69 5.31
N ALA A 74 15.82 13.10 4.28
CA ALA A 74 15.07 14.35 4.28
C ALA A 74 14.02 14.45 5.41
N PHE A 75 13.29 13.36 5.70
CA PHE A 75 12.38 13.32 6.85
C PHE A 75 13.13 13.47 8.18
N GLY A 76 14.31 12.86 8.30
CA GLY A 76 15.18 13.05 9.46
C GLY A 76 15.61 14.51 9.64
N GLN A 77 15.96 15.19 8.57
CA GLN A 77 16.33 16.62 8.61
C GLN A 77 15.15 17.51 9.02
N LEU A 78 13.94 17.16 8.57
CA LEU A 78 12.71 17.84 8.96
C LEU A 78 12.44 17.65 10.46
N VAL A 79 12.47 16.40 10.96
CA VAL A 79 12.24 16.08 12.38
C VAL A 79 13.27 16.75 13.30
N ARG A 80 14.54 16.84 12.87
CA ARG A 80 15.59 17.55 13.61
C ARG A 80 15.48 19.08 13.51
N GLY A 81 14.60 19.61 12.66
CA GLY A 81 14.41 21.05 12.44
C GLY A 81 15.58 21.72 11.72
N GLU A 82 16.33 20.96 10.92
CA GLU A 82 17.37 21.50 10.04
C GLU A 82 16.75 22.24 8.85
N VAL A 83 15.55 21.82 8.46
CA VAL A 83 14.75 22.34 7.34
C VAL A 83 13.29 22.52 7.77
N ASP A 84 12.60 23.45 7.12
CA ASP A 84 11.21 23.82 7.43
C ASP A 84 10.21 23.19 6.44
N LEU A 85 10.68 22.86 5.23
CA LEU A 85 9.88 22.33 4.13
C LEU A 85 10.62 21.22 3.39
N LEU A 86 9.89 20.17 3.06
CA LEU A 86 10.33 19.12 2.15
C LEU A 86 9.61 19.26 0.81
N ALA A 87 10.39 19.44 -0.27
CA ALA A 87 9.88 19.62 -1.63
C ALA A 87 10.20 18.42 -2.52
N GLY A 88 9.20 17.56 -2.75
CA GLY A 88 9.27 16.43 -3.67
C GLY A 88 7.91 15.72 -3.79
N GLY A 89 7.88 14.58 -4.49
CA GLY A 89 6.71 13.69 -4.55
C GLY A 89 6.60 12.78 -3.32
N ALA A 90 6.43 13.36 -2.12
CA ALA A 90 6.45 12.55 -0.90
C ALA A 90 5.20 11.69 -0.79
N ILE A 91 5.35 10.37 -0.72
CA ILE A 91 4.21 9.46 -0.53
C ILE A 91 3.71 9.56 0.91
N MET A 92 2.42 9.84 1.08
CA MET A 92 1.73 9.86 2.36
C MET A 92 1.67 8.43 2.92
N GLU A 93 2.44 8.20 3.97
CA GLU A 93 2.42 6.98 4.77
C GLU A 93 2.10 7.34 6.23
N TYR A 94 1.51 6.40 6.96
CA TYR A 94 1.04 6.66 8.32
C TYR A 94 2.18 7.09 9.24
N ASP A 95 3.29 6.36 9.21
CA ASP A 95 4.50 6.65 9.98
C ASP A 95 5.06 8.07 9.71
N ARG A 96 5.03 8.52 8.46
CA ARG A 96 5.46 9.88 8.05
C ARG A 96 4.47 10.97 8.47
N SER A 97 3.17 10.64 8.51
CA SER A 97 2.12 11.58 8.94
C SER A 97 2.10 11.82 10.45
N VAL A 98 2.62 10.87 11.24
CA VAL A 98 2.71 11.00 12.70
C VAL A 98 3.83 11.95 13.12
N ILE A 99 4.88 12.07 12.31
CA ILE A 99 6.08 12.86 12.64
C ILE A 99 6.16 14.21 11.91
N SER A 100 5.29 14.46 10.92
CA SER A 100 5.34 15.67 10.11
C SER A 100 3.95 16.10 9.65
N ASP A 101 3.74 17.41 9.55
CA ASP A 101 2.49 17.95 9.05
C ASP A 101 2.47 17.89 7.53
N LEU A 102 1.68 16.96 7.02
CA LEU A 102 1.53 16.71 5.61
C LEU A 102 0.49 17.66 5.00
N THR A 103 0.85 18.36 3.92
CA THR A 103 -0.11 19.16 3.15
C THR A 103 -1.20 18.30 2.54
N TYR A 104 -2.32 18.94 2.17
CA TYR A 104 -3.31 18.27 1.34
C TYR A 104 -2.65 17.81 0.04
N PRO A 105 -2.87 16.56 -0.38
CA PRO A 105 -2.16 16.00 -1.51
C PRO A 105 -2.52 16.68 -2.83
N PHE A 106 -1.49 16.94 -3.63
CA PHE A 106 -1.66 17.53 -4.95
C PHE A 106 -1.89 16.47 -6.04
N GLN A 107 -1.56 15.19 -5.77
CA GLN A 107 -1.78 14.08 -6.70
C GLN A 107 -2.17 12.79 -5.97
N PHE A 108 -3.12 12.07 -6.56
CA PHE A 108 -3.51 10.72 -6.16
C PHE A 108 -3.12 9.74 -7.26
N GLU A 109 -2.30 8.75 -6.93
CA GLU A 109 -1.84 7.75 -7.88
C GLU A 109 -2.22 6.35 -7.41
N PRO A 110 -3.00 5.57 -8.19
CA PRO A 110 -3.24 4.18 -7.87
C PRO A 110 -1.97 3.37 -8.09
N THR A 111 -1.66 2.46 -7.16
CA THR A 111 -0.58 1.48 -7.38
C THR A 111 -0.95 0.60 -8.58
N GLY A 112 -0.12 0.64 -9.63
CA GLY A 112 -0.29 -0.13 -10.86
C GLY A 112 0.85 -1.12 -11.08
N ILE A 113 0.63 -2.06 -12.01
CA ILE A 113 1.67 -2.99 -12.49
C ILE A 113 1.98 -2.61 -13.94
N MET A 114 3.25 -2.38 -14.25
CA MET A 114 3.71 -2.21 -15.62
C MET A 114 4.10 -3.55 -16.22
N ILE A 115 3.50 -3.92 -17.35
CA ILE A 115 3.76 -5.17 -18.08
C ILE A 115 4.20 -4.82 -19.49
N ARG A 116 5.21 -5.53 -20.01
CA ARG A 116 5.66 -5.35 -21.39
C ARG A 116 4.54 -5.75 -22.37
N ILE A 117 4.13 -4.81 -23.22
CA ILE A 117 3.03 -5.04 -24.17
C ILE A 117 3.26 -6.23 -25.09
N ARG A 118 4.52 -6.48 -25.50
CA ARG A 118 4.88 -7.63 -26.34
C ARG A 118 4.48 -8.96 -25.69
N GLU A 119 4.71 -9.12 -24.40
CA GLU A 119 4.33 -10.34 -23.66
C GLU A 119 2.80 -10.49 -23.55
N MET A 120 2.06 -9.38 -23.42
CA MET A 120 0.59 -9.40 -23.43
C MET A 120 0.03 -9.81 -24.80
N VAL A 121 0.67 -9.36 -25.88
CA VAL A 121 0.29 -9.71 -27.26
C VAL A 121 0.60 -11.18 -27.54
N GLU A 122 1.82 -11.63 -27.24
CA GLU A 122 2.26 -13.02 -27.47
C GLU A 122 1.42 -14.04 -26.68
N ARG A 123 0.97 -13.69 -25.47
CA ARG A 123 0.11 -14.56 -24.64
C ARG A 123 -1.38 -14.42 -24.94
N GLY A 124 -1.77 -13.65 -25.96
CA GLY A 124 -3.17 -13.47 -26.38
C GLY A 124 -4.04 -12.64 -25.43
N PHE A 125 -3.47 -12.03 -24.38
CA PHE A 125 -4.21 -11.17 -23.45
C PHE A 125 -4.81 -9.96 -24.15
N THR A 126 -4.11 -9.37 -25.12
CA THR A 126 -4.60 -8.21 -25.89
C THR A 126 -5.85 -8.56 -26.71
N GLN A 127 -5.92 -9.76 -27.30
CA GLN A 127 -7.09 -10.21 -28.06
C GLN A 127 -8.31 -10.38 -27.16
N LYS A 128 -8.11 -11.00 -25.99
CA LYS A 128 -9.17 -11.12 -24.97
C LYS A 128 -9.67 -9.75 -24.53
N TRP A 129 -8.76 -8.83 -24.22
CA TRP A 129 -9.12 -7.48 -23.75
C TRP A 129 -9.89 -6.68 -24.81
N ILE A 130 -9.49 -6.77 -26.08
CA ILE A 130 -10.22 -6.16 -27.20
C ILE A 130 -11.62 -6.77 -27.33
N ALA A 131 -11.76 -8.09 -27.19
CA ALA A 131 -13.06 -8.76 -27.25
C ALA A 131 -13.97 -8.31 -26.10
N ASP A 132 -13.46 -8.30 -24.87
CA ASP A 132 -14.19 -7.86 -23.68
C ASP A 132 -14.61 -6.38 -23.80
N TYR A 133 -13.72 -5.50 -24.27
CA TYR A 133 -14.03 -4.09 -24.49
C TYR A 133 -15.10 -3.89 -25.58
N ARG A 134 -14.99 -4.62 -26.70
CA ARG A 134 -16.02 -4.57 -27.76
C ARG A 134 -17.38 -5.02 -27.26
N SER A 135 -17.43 -6.08 -26.45
CA SER A 135 -18.67 -6.53 -25.81
C SER A 135 -19.22 -5.48 -24.85
N TYR A 136 -18.38 -4.85 -24.02
CA TYR A 136 -18.79 -3.77 -23.12
C TYR A 136 -19.37 -2.56 -23.87
N VAL A 137 -18.69 -2.07 -24.91
CA VAL A 137 -19.16 -0.94 -25.72
C VAL A 137 -20.44 -1.29 -26.47
N ALA A 138 -20.56 -2.52 -26.98
CA ALA A 138 -21.79 -3.00 -27.61
C ALA A 138 -22.97 -2.99 -26.63
N MET A 139 -22.74 -3.29 -25.34
CA MET A 139 -23.78 -3.18 -24.31
C MET A 139 -24.16 -1.73 -24.01
N GLN A 140 -23.21 -0.79 -23.97
CA GLN A 140 -23.50 0.63 -23.74
C GLN A 140 -24.32 1.26 -24.87
N LYS A 141 -24.17 0.77 -26.12
CA LYS A 141 -24.96 1.22 -27.28
C LYS A 141 -26.41 0.73 -27.30
N ILE A 142 -26.85 -0.12 -26.35
CA ILE A 142 -28.22 -0.65 -26.29
C ILE A 142 -29.24 0.38 -25.74
N ASN A 143 -28.79 1.57 -25.29
CA ASN A 143 -29.70 2.64 -24.89
C ASN A 143 -30.44 3.32 -26.06
N GLU A 144 -30.14 2.96 -27.32
CA GLU A 144 -30.94 3.32 -28.50
C GLU A 144 -31.81 2.13 -28.95
N CYS A 145 -33.00 2.03 -28.37
CA CYS A 145 -33.99 1.03 -28.77
C CYS A 145 -34.67 1.42 -30.10
N ASN A 146 -34.05 1.09 -31.24
CA ASN A 146 -34.79 0.97 -32.51
C ASN A 146 -34.16 0.02 -33.55
N SER A 147 -33.30 -0.92 -33.13
CA SER A 147 -32.79 -1.95 -34.03
C SER A 147 -33.21 -3.34 -33.58
N THR A 148 -33.89 -4.07 -34.46
CA THR A 148 -34.19 -5.51 -34.35
C THR A 148 -32.92 -6.34 -34.57
N THR A 149 -31.85 -6.02 -33.85
CA THR A 149 -30.70 -6.91 -33.73
C THR A 149 -30.79 -7.50 -32.34
N SER A 150 -31.18 -8.77 -32.26
CA SER A 150 -31.15 -9.53 -31.02
C SER A 150 -29.70 -9.63 -30.53
N GLY A 151 -29.27 -8.67 -29.72
CA GLY A 151 -28.15 -8.86 -28.80
C GLY A 151 -28.42 -10.10 -27.94
N PRO A 152 -27.38 -10.78 -27.43
CA PRO A 152 -27.56 -12.01 -26.68
C PRO A 152 -28.48 -11.73 -25.48
N LYS A 153 -29.72 -12.22 -25.59
CA LYS A 153 -30.69 -12.14 -24.51
C LYS A 153 -30.15 -13.03 -23.39
N SER A 154 -29.95 -12.43 -22.22
CA SER A 154 -29.51 -13.03 -20.95
C SER A 154 -28.01 -13.35 -20.80
N TYR A 155 -27.40 -12.63 -19.85
CA TYR A 155 -26.11 -12.98 -19.22
C TYR A 155 -26.19 -14.27 -18.38
N LEU A 156 -27.39 -14.65 -17.94
CA LEU A 156 -27.69 -15.96 -17.34
C LEU A 156 -28.27 -16.89 -18.40
N ASP A 157 -27.42 -17.49 -19.21
CA ASP A 157 -27.82 -18.56 -20.10
C ASP A 157 -27.46 -19.90 -19.46
N LEU A 158 -28.47 -20.70 -19.12
CA LEU A 158 -28.29 -21.99 -18.45
C LEU A 158 -27.35 -22.92 -19.25
N LYS A 159 -27.33 -22.75 -20.58
CA LYS A 159 -26.41 -23.44 -21.50
C LYS A 159 -24.94 -23.05 -21.32
N ARG A 160 -24.63 -21.85 -20.82
CA ARG A 160 -23.25 -21.43 -20.51
C ARG A 160 -22.84 -21.81 -19.08
N ALA A 161 -23.80 -21.90 -18.16
CA ALA A 161 -23.56 -22.31 -16.77
C ALA A 161 -23.49 -23.83 -16.56
N GLN A 162 -23.87 -24.64 -17.55
CA GLN A 162 -23.85 -26.11 -17.48
C GLN A 162 -22.51 -26.70 -17.00
N GLY A 163 -21.38 -26.07 -17.37
CA GLY A 163 -20.05 -26.50 -16.92
C GLY A 163 -19.85 -26.35 -15.40
N ALA A 164 -20.42 -25.31 -14.78
CA ALA A 164 -20.34 -25.11 -13.35
C ALA A 164 -21.11 -26.19 -12.56
N PHE A 165 -22.24 -26.65 -13.10
CA PHE A 165 -23.00 -27.75 -12.51
C PHE A 165 -22.23 -29.08 -12.56
N TRP A 166 -21.49 -29.36 -13.64
CA TRP A 166 -20.64 -30.55 -13.73
C TRP A 166 -19.44 -30.50 -12.78
N VAL A 167 -18.81 -29.35 -12.62
CA VAL A 167 -17.73 -29.16 -11.63
C VAL A 167 -18.26 -29.34 -10.21
N PHE A 168 -19.46 -28.80 -9.92
CA PHE A 168 -20.13 -28.98 -8.64
C PHE A 168 -20.49 -30.45 -8.36
N LEU A 169 -21.14 -31.13 -9.32
CA LEU A 169 -21.46 -32.56 -9.19
C LEU A 169 -20.21 -33.43 -9.04
N GLY A 170 -19.15 -33.12 -9.78
CA GLY A 170 -17.86 -33.82 -9.66
C GLY A 170 -17.22 -33.63 -8.28
N GLY A 171 -17.23 -32.40 -7.75
CA GLY A 171 -16.72 -32.09 -6.41
C GLY A 171 -17.51 -32.79 -5.30
N VAL A 172 -18.83 -32.77 -5.38
CA VAL A 172 -19.70 -33.49 -4.43
C VAL A 172 -19.49 -34.99 -4.51
N GLY A 173 -19.37 -35.55 -5.72
CA GLY A 173 -19.08 -36.97 -5.92
C GLY A 173 -17.73 -37.42 -5.35
N LEU A 174 -16.67 -36.65 -5.60
CA LEU A 174 -15.34 -36.93 -5.04
C LEU A 174 -15.34 -36.81 -3.51
N GLY A 175 -16.01 -35.81 -2.96
CA GLY A 175 -16.17 -35.63 -1.51
C GLY A 175 -16.90 -36.81 -0.85
N LEU A 176 -18.00 -37.27 -1.47
CA LEU A 176 -18.73 -38.46 -1.00
C LEU A 176 -17.88 -39.72 -1.08
N MET A 177 -17.09 -39.90 -2.15
CA MET A 177 -16.16 -41.03 -2.27
C MET A 177 -15.10 -41.04 -1.17
N LEU A 178 -14.50 -39.89 -0.85
CA LEU A 178 -13.53 -39.79 0.26
C LEU A 178 -14.19 -40.02 1.62
N PHE A 179 -15.40 -39.50 1.83
CA PHE A 179 -16.15 -39.72 3.08
C PHE A 179 -16.51 -41.20 3.28
N ILE A 180 -17.00 -41.86 2.22
CA ILE A 180 -17.30 -43.30 2.25
C ILE A 180 -16.00 -44.10 2.43
N GLY A 181 -14.92 -43.70 1.77
CA GLY A 181 -13.59 -44.30 1.94
C GLY A 181 -13.11 -44.24 3.39
N GLU A 182 -13.23 -43.08 4.05
CA GLU A 182 -12.92 -42.94 5.47
C GLU A 182 -13.86 -43.76 6.37
N PHE A 183 -15.14 -43.81 6.05
CA PHE A 183 -16.11 -44.59 6.82
C PHE A 183 -15.80 -46.09 6.74
N ILE A 184 -15.48 -46.58 5.55
CA ILE A 184 -15.03 -47.95 5.31
C ILE A 184 -13.71 -48.20 6.05
N PHE A 185 -12.71 -47.33 5.89
CA PHE A 185 -11.42 -47.46 6.55
C PHE A 185 -11.53 -47.45 8.09
N LYS A 186 -12.34 -46.56 8.67
CA LYS A 186 -12.63 -46.53 10.10
C LYS A 186 -13.38 -47.78 10.57
N CYS A 187 -14.34 -48.28 9.79
CA CYS A 187 -15.04 -49.55 10.07
C CYS A 187 -14.08 -50.75 10.05
N PHE A 188 -13.17 -50.81 9.08
CA PHE A 188 -12.13 -51.84 9.01
C PHE A 188 -11.12 -51.72 10.16
N ARG A 189 -10.64 -50.51 10.46
CA ARG A 189 -9.71 -50.28 11.58
C ARG A 189 -10.34 -50.62 12.94
N LYS A 190 -11.62 -50.30 13.16
CA LYS A 190 -12.37 -50.72 14.36
C LYS A 190 -12.50 -52.25 14.48
N ARG A 191 -12.59 -52.99 13.36
CA ARG A 191 -12.56 -54.46 13.38
C ARG A 191 -11.18 -55.03 13.69
N MET A 192 -10.11 -54.37 13.26
CA MET A 192 -8.72 -54.81 13.54
C MET A 192 -8.27 -54.51 14.97
N VAL A 193 -8.65 -53.36 15.56
CA VAL A 193 -8.27 -53.01 16.95
C VAL A 193 -8.88 -53.98 17.99
N LYS A 194 -10.00 -54.63 17.68
CA LYS A 194 -10.61 -55.63 18.57
C LYS A 194 -9.77 -56.91 18.70
N HIS A 195 -8.78 -57.12 17.83
CA HIS A 195 -7.90 -58.29 17.84
C HIS A 195 -6.57 -58.09 18.59
N GLU A 196 -6.27 -56.87 19.07
CA GLU A 196 -4.94 -56.52 19.60
C GLU A 196 -5.01 -55.88 21.00
N GLU A 197 -5.78 -56.49 21.90
CA GLU A 197 -5.70 -56.26 23.35
C GLU A 197 -5.26 -57.54 24.09
N VAL A 198 -4.16 -58.18 23.66
CA VAL A 198 -3.45 -59.17 24.50
C VAL A 198 -1.94 -59.10 24.23
N ALA A 199 -1.26 -58.10 24.78
CA ALA A 199 0.13 -58.19 25.25
C ALA A 199 0.45 -57.00 26.16
N LYS A 200 0.92 -57.30 27.38
CA LYS A 200 1.14 -56.40 28.52
C LYS A 200 2.54 -55.72 28.51
N PRO A 201 2.79 -54.70 29.36
CA PRO A 201 3.79 -53.64 29.19
C PRO A 201 5.15 -53.95 29.83
N PHE A 202 6.21 -53.25 29.40
CA PHE A 202 7.42 -53.08 30.23
C PHE A 202 8.35 -51.90 29.82
N GLU A 203 8.75 -51.19 30.88
CA GLU A 203 9.91 -50.35 31.21
C GLU A 203 10.31 -49.02 30.52
N GLU A 204 10.46 -48.07 31.44
CA GLU A 204 11.03 -46.74 31.45
C GLU A 204 12.57 -46.81 31.47
N VAL A 205 13.24 -46.05 30.60
CA VAL A 205 14.67 -45.74 30.75
C VAL A 205 14.86 -44.22 30.73
N THR A 206 15.06 -43.68 31.93
CA THR A 206 15.62 -42.36 32.21
C THR A 206 17.10 -42.29 31.82
N THR A 207 17.51 -41.24 31.10
CA THR A 207 18.90 -40.75 31.12
C THR A 207 18.91 -39.28 31.49
N ILE A 208 19.37 -38.99 32.70
CA ILE A 208 19.76 -37.68 33.22
C ILE A 208 21.23 -37.45 32.82
N SER A 209 21.64 -36.23 32.46
CA SER A 209 22.70 -35.51 33.19
C SER A 209 22.91 -34.06 32.72
N PRO A 210 23.28 -33.12 33.63
CA PRO A 210 23.17 -31.68 33.46
C PRO A 210 24.52 -30.99 33.21
N TYR A 211 24.51 -29.83 32.56
CA TYR A 211 25.48 -28.77 32.85
C TYR A 211 24.81 -27.39 32.76
N SER A 212 24.89 -26.71 33.91
CA SER A 212 24.50 -25.36 34.29
C SER A 212 25.39 -24.27 33.69
N ILE A 213 24.83 -23.08 33.40
CA ILE A 213 25.16 -21.73 33.94
C ILE A 213 23.91 -20.85 33.64
N GLN A 214 23.03 -20.50 34.59
CA GLN A 214 23.07 -19.47 35.65
C GLN A 214 22.86 -18.00 35.18
N ASN A 215 21.60 -17.56 35.30
CA ASN A 215 21.01 -16.28 35.74
C ASN A 215 21.75 -14.94 35.56
N VAL A 216 21.05 -13.93 34.99
CA VAL A 216 20.83 -12.56 35.53
C VAL A 216 19.53 -12.03 34.89
N ALA A 217 18.40 -12.07 35.59
CA ALA A 217 17.75 -10.98 36.34
C ALA A 217 17.10 -9.88 35.46
N ASN A 218 15.75 -9.93 35.47
CA ASN A 218 14.77 -8.86 35.63
C ASN A 218 15.04 -7.49 34.99
N LEU A 219 14.16 -7.10 34.07
CA LEU A 219 13.65 -5.74 33.95
C LEU A 219 12.17 -5.81 33.54
N GLU A 220 11.30 -5.49 34.49
CA GLU A 220 9.89 -5.19 34.27
C GLU A 220 9.71 -4.03 33.27
N VAL A 221 8.76 -4.19 32.34
CA VAL A 221 8.12 -3.08 31.62
C VAL A 221 6.64 -3.07 32.04
N PRO A 222 6.13 -1.98 32.64
CA PRO A 222 4.76 -1.91 33.12
C PRO A 222 3.76 -1.65 32.00
N ASP A 223 2.63 -2.33 32.15
CA ASP A 223 1.26 -2.00 31.76
C ASP A 223 0.96 -1.52 30.34
N ALA A 224 0.34 -2.46 29.62
CA ALA A 224 -0.53 -2.20 28.49
C ALA A 224 -1.60 -1.15 28.83
N ILE A 225 -1.53 0.00 28.15
CA ILE A 225 -2.63 0.96 28.12
C ILE A 225 -3.69 0.40 27.16
N GLN A 226 -4.80 -0.05 27.73
CA GLN A 226 -6.04 -0.38 27.02
C GLN A 226 -6.58 0.88 26.32
N PRO A 227 -7.07 0.82 25.07
CA PRO A 227 -7.68 1.97 24.42
C PRO A 227 -9.04 2.26 25.09
N SER A 228 -9.25 3.53 25.48
CA SER A 228 -10.54 4.00 25.98
C SER A 228 -11.60 3.90 24.89
N GLU A 229 -12.67 3.16 25.19
CA GLU A 229 -13.95 3.21 24.48
C GLU A 229 -14.50 4.64 24.59
N ASN A 230 -14.45 5.39 23.47
CA ASN A 230 -15.42 6.42 23.06
C ASN A 230 -14.86 7.22 21.87
N ALA A 231 -14.85 6.61 20.69
CA ALA A 231 -14.65 7.30 19.43
C ALA A 231 -15.33 6.52 18.28
N THR A 232 -16.63 6.26 18.41
CA THR A 232 -17.41 5.55 17.39
C THR A 232 -17.99 6.42 16.28
N ASP A 233 -17.63 7.71 16.18
CA ASP A 233 -18.26 8.62 15.21
C ASP A 233 -17.32 9.25 14.16
N LEU A 234 -16.11 8.73 13.94
CA LEU A 234 -15.22 9.23 12.86
C LEU A 234 -14.61 8.14 11.95
N VAL A 235 -15.16 6.93 11.96
CA VAL A 235 -14.62 5.79 11.17
C VAL A 235 -15.24 5.66 9.77
N GLU A 236 -16.32 6.40 9.46
CA GLU A 236 -16.94 6.36 8.13
C GLU A 236 -16.30 7.35 7.13
N ASN A 237 -15.04 7.10 6.71
CA ASN A 237 -14.64 7.33 5.31
C ASN A 237 -13.24 6.80 4.90
N TRP A 238 -12.68 5.81 5.58
CA TRP A 238 -11.36 5.26 5.22
C TRP A 238 -11.41 4.18 4.14
N SER A 239 -12.36 4.26 3.20
CA SER A 239 -12.32 3.50 1.94
C SER A 239 -11.36 4.12 0.92
N LEU A 240 -10.29 4.78 1.38
CA LEU A 240 -9.13 5.11 0.57
C LEU A 240 -8.40 3.81 0.25
N ARG A 241 -8.94 3.13 -0.76
CA ARG A 241 -8.30 2.06 -1.52
C ARG A 241 -6.84 2.48 -1.76
N ARG A 242 -5.87 1.70 -1.26
CA ARG A 242 -4.41 1.83 -1.43
C ARG A 242 -4.02 2.66 -2.67
N ARG A 243 -3.94 3.98 -2.51
CA ARG A 243 -3.42 4.92 -3.51
C ARG A 243 -2.19 5.53 -2.89
N ASN A 244 -1.10 5.58 -3.64
CA ASN A 244 0.03 6.42 -3.28
C ASN A 244 -0.45 7.86 -3.41
N VAL A 245 -0.25 8.64 -2.37
CA VAL A 245 -0.73 10.00 -2.33
C VAL A 245 0.48 10.90 -2.20
N MET A 246 0.68 11.84 -3.12
CA MET A 246 1.85 12.71 -3.08
C MET A 246 1.53 14.05 -2.45
N ASN A 247 2.37 14.47 -1.52
CA ASN A 247 2.22 15.72 -0.82
C ASN A 247 3.56 16.42 -0.61
N LEU A 248 3.46 17.65 -0.11
CA LEU A 248 4.56 18.37 0.52
C LEU A 248 4.46 18.17 2.03
N SER A 249 5.60 18.02 2.70
CA SER A 249 5.68 17.93 4.16
C SER A 249 6.23 19.23 4.73
N LEU A 250 5.54 19.78 5.73
CA LEU A 250 5.85 21.02 6.42
C LEU A 250 5.95 20.72 7.92
N ASP A 251 6.76 21.48 8.66
CA ASP A 251 6.64 21.56 10.12
C ASP A 251 6.02 22.92 10.48
N LEU A 252 4.71 22.92 10.74
CA LEU A 252 3.98 24.16 11.05
C LEU A 252 4.17 24.61 12.50
N SER A 253 4.50 23.69 13.41
CA SER A 253 4.59 23.93 14.86
C SER A 253 5.67 24.96 15.23
N ARG A 254 6.74 25.05 14.42
CA ARG A 254 7.84 26.00 14.62
C ARG A 254 7.61 27.33 13.92
N ILE A 255 6.82 27.34 12.84
CA ILE A 255 6.47 28.57 12.12
C ILE A 255 5.55 29.45 12.97
N THR A 256 4.77 28.86 13.87
CA THR A 256 3.87 29.59 14.79
C THR A 256 4.59 30.22 15.98
N ASN A 257 5.74 29.70 16.41
CA ASN A 257 6.47 30.22 17.58
C ASN A 257 7.20 31.55 17.35
N ASN A 258 7.24 32.05 16.11
CA ASN A 258 7.69 33.40 15.77
C ASN A 258 6.53 34.39 15.58
N MET A 259 5.30 33.99 15.89
CA MET A 259 4.16 34.90 15.97
C MET A 259 3.97 35.32 17.43
N ASN A 260 4.76 36.30 17.87
CA ASN A 260 4.35 37.11 19.02
C ASN A 260 3.14 37.93 18.58
N PHE A 261 1.98 37.65 19.18
CA PHE A 261 0.84 38.57 19.19
C PHE A 261 1.17 39.82 20.00
#